data_AF-A0A520F9Y8-F1
#
_entry.id   AF-A0A520F9Y8-F1
#
_cell.length_a   1.000
_cell.length_b   1.000
_cell.length_c   1.000
_cell.angle_alpha   90.00
_cell.angle_beta   90.00
_cell.angle_gamma   90.00
#
_symmetry.space_group_name_H-M   'P 1'
#
loop_
_entity.id
_entity.type
_entity.pdbx_description
1 polymer ?
#
loop_
_entity_poly.entity_id
_entity_poly.type
_entity_poly.pdbx_seq_one_letter_code
_entity_poly.pdbx_strand_id
1 'polypeptide(L)' 'SSLRTAIRSFREAAAAGDKDKANELLVATSRKLDKAASKGVIHANQAANKKSALAQAANKI' A
#
# COMPACT_ATOMS: atom_id res chain seq x y z
N SER A 1 8.19 -7.87 8.82
CA SER A 1 6.81 -7.58 9.26
C SER A 1 5.87 -7.64 8.05
N SER A 2 4.64 -8.10 8.25
CA SER A 2 3.65 -8.30 7.17
C SER A 2 3.30 -7.04 6.38
N LEU A 3 3.43 -5.85 7.00
CA LEU A 3 3.21 -4.56 6.35
C LEU A 3 4.25 -4.27 5.25
N ARG A 4 5.53 -4.52 5.52
CA ARG A 4 6.61 -4.28 4.54
C ARG A 4 6.46 -5.23 3.34
N THR A 5 6.06 -6.48 3.59
CA THR A 5 5.78 -7.46 2.52
C THR A 5 4.63 -7.00 1.64
N ALA A 6 3.51 -6.53 2.21
CA ALA A 6 2.37 -6.06 1.42
C ALA A 6 2.74 -4.87 0.50
N ILE A 7 3.53 -3.91 1.02
CA ILE A 7 4.02 -2.78 0.23
C ILE A 7 4.95 -3.24 -0.90
N ARG A 8 5.81 -4.25 -0.66
CA ARG A 8 6.69 -4.81 -1.70
C ARG A 8 5.86 -5.50 -2.79
N SER A 9 4.90 -6.35 -2.44
CA SER A 9 4.06 -7.04 -3.42
C SER A 9 3.27 -6.07 -4.31
N PHE A 10 2.74 -4.98 -3.74
CA PHE A 10 2.12 -3.93 -4.55
C PHE A 10 3.11 -3.32 -5.55
N ARG A 11 4.33 -3.00 -5.11
CA ARG A 11 5.36 -2.40 -6.00
C ARG A 11 5.79 -3.34 -7.11
N GLU A 12 5.85 -4.64 -6.84
CA GLU A 12 6.16 -5.66 -7.85
C GLU A 12 5.04 -5.76 -8.88
N ALA A 13 3.77 -5.82 -8.46
CA ALA A 13 2.63 -5.80 -9.38
C ALA A 13 2.57 -4.51 -10.19
N ALA A 14 2.84 -3.37 -9.56
CA ALA A 14 2.91 -2.07 -10.21
C ALA A 14 4.01 -2.00 -11.27
N ALA A 15 5.21 -2.50 -10.95
CA ALA A 15 6.33 -2.56 -11.88
C ALA A 15 6.08 -3.53 -13.05
N ALA A 16 5.29 -4.58 -12.83
CA ALA A 16 4.89 -5.54 -13.85
C ALA A 16 3.77 -5.03 -14.78
N GLY A 17 3.16 -3.86 -14.50
CA GLY A 17 2.06 -3.31 -15.30
C GLY A 17 0.71 -4.00 -15.08
N ASP A 18 0.60 -4.86 -14.07
CA ASP A 18 -0.61 -5.64 -13.77
C ASP A 18 -1.61 -4.77 -12.97
N LYS A 19 -2.46 -4.05 -13.69
CA LYS A 19 -3.41 -3.08 -13.12
C LYS A 19 -4.40 -3.71 -12.15
N ASP A 20 -4.96 -4.86 -12.51
CA ASP A 20 -5.98 -5.52 -11.68
C ASP A 20 -5.39 -5.96 -10.35
N LYS A 21 -4.23 -6.62 -10.40
CA LYS A 21 -3.51 -7.05 -9.20
C LYS A 21 -3.00 -5.87 -8.38
N ALA A 22 -2.52 -4.81 -9.01
CA ALA A 22 -2.09 -3.60 -8.31
C ALA A 22 -3.27 -2.95 -7.55
N ASN A 23 -4.46 -2.89 -8.16
CA ASN A 23 -5.67 -2.36 -7.53
C ASN A 23 -6.13 -3.21 -6.33
N GLU A 24 -6.12 -4.54 -6.47
CA GLU A 24 -6.47 -5.43 -5.36
C GLU A 24 -5.49 -5.26 -4.18
N LEU A 25 -4.18 -5.27 -4.49
CA LEU A 25 -3.13 -5.08 -3.50
C LEU A 25 -3.15 -3.69 -2.86
N LEU A 26 -3.57 -2.66 -3.59
CA LEU A 26 -3.75 -1.30 -3.06
C LEU A 26 -4.79 -1.29 -1.95
N VAL A 27 -5.96 -1.90 -2.17
CA VAL A 27 -7.03 -1.97 -1.17
C VAL A 27 -6.56 -2.77 0.06
N ALA A 28 -5.96 -3.93 -0.15
CA ALA A 28 -5.47 -4.78 0.92
C ALA A 28 -4.36 -4.09 1.75
N THR A 29 -3.42 -3.42 1.09
CA THR A 29 -2.30 -2.72 1.75
C THR A 29 -2.78 -1.48 2.50
N SER A 30 -3.75 -0.75 1.96
CA SER A 30 -4.35 0.42 2.63
C SER A 30 -5.00 0.03 3.96
N ARG A 31 -5.77 -1.06 3.99
CA ARG A 31 -6.35 -1.59 5.24
C ARG A 31 -5.28 -1.98 6.27
N LYS A 32 -4.15 -2.54 5.81
CA LYS A 32 -3.03 -2.90 6.70
C LYS A 32 -2.32 -1.66 7.26
N LEU A 33 -2.18 -0.59 6.47
CA LEU A 33 -1.62 0.69 6.93
C LEU A 33 -2.50 1.30 8.01
N ASP A 34 -3.82 1.29 7.82
CA ASP A 34 -4.76 1.82 8.81
C ASP A 34 -4.76 1.02 10.11
N LYS A 35 -4.72 -0.32 10.01
CA LYS A 35 -4.56 -1.19 11.18
C LYS A 35 -3.22 -1.00 11.90
N ALA A 36 -2.15 -0.71 11.16
CA ALA A 36 -0.85 -0.45 11.76
C ALA A 36 -0.84 0.91 12.48
N ALA A 37 -1.52 1.92 11.92
CA ALA A 37 -1.69 3.21 12.58
C ALA A 37 -2.53 3.11 13.85
N SER A 38 -3.67 2.41 13.79
CA SER A 38 -4.55 2.26 14.96
C SER A 38 -3.89 1.48 16.11
N LYS A 39 -2.99 0.55 15.78
CA LYS A 39 -2.17 -0.19 16.77
C LYS A 39 -0.91 0.56 17.23
N GLY A 40 -0.69 1.79 16.78
CA GLY A 40 0.48 2.59 17.16
C GLY A 40 1.81 2.10 16.56
N VAL A 41 1.79 1.16 15.61
CA VAL A 41 3.00 0.62 14.96
C VAL A 41 3.63 1.66 14.04
N ILE A 42 2.80 2.50 13.42
CA ILE A 42 3.21 3.64 12.61
C ILE A 42 2.35 4.86 12.97
N HIS A 43 2.87 6.06 12.76
CA HIS A 43 2.08 7.28 12.94
C HIS A 43 0.97 7.38 11.89
N ALA A 44 -0.17 8.00 12.23
CA ALA A 44 -1.29 8.21 11.32
C ALA A 44 -0.87 8.92 10.02
N ASN A 45 -0.03 9.98 10.14
CA ASN A 45 0.51 10.68 8.97
C ASN A 45 1.41 9.78 8.11
N GLN A 46 2.13 8.83 8.71
CA GLN A 46 2.94 7.88 7.95
C GLN A 46 2.06 6.89 7.17
N ALA A 47 0.94 6.45 7.74
CA ALA A 47 -0.06 5.65 7.03
C ALA A 47 -0.69 6.45 5.88
N ALA A 48 -1.09 7.70 6.12
CA ALA A 48 -1.69 8.59 5.12
C ALA A 48 -0.73 8.86 3.95
N ASN A 49 0.52 9.24 4.24
CA ASN A 49 1.55 9.50 3.21
C ASN A 49 1.82 8.25 2.35
N LYS A 50 1.88 7.07 2.98
CA LYS A 50 2.06 5.81 2.25
C LYS A 50 0.85 5.49 1.39
N LYS A 51 -0.38 5.65 1.88
CA LYS A 51 -1.60 5.45 1.08
C LYS A 51 -1.64 6.36 -0.14
N SER A 52 -1.34 7.64 0.04
CA SER A 52 -1.27 8.60 -1.07
C SER A 52 -0.23 8.19 -2.11
N ALA A 53 0.99 7.82 -1.69
CA ALA A 53 2.04 7.40 -2.61
C ALA A 53 1.67 6.11 -3.39
N LEU A 54 1.03 5.13 -2.74
CA LEU A 54 0.58 3.91 -3.42
C LEU A 54 -0.53 4.20 -4.43
N ALA A 55 -1.48 5.06 -4.08
CA ALA A 55 -2.55 5.47 -5.01
C ALA A 55 -1.99 6.22 -6.23
N GLN A 56 -1.04 7.13 -6.02
CA GLN A 56 -0.36 7.81 -7.12
C GLN A 56 0.40 6.84 -8.02
N ALA A 57 1.04 5.81 -7.45
CA ALA A 57 1.70 4.78 -8.24
C ALA A 57 0.69 3.95 -9.04
N ALA A 58 -0.45 3.56 -8.44
CA ALA A 58 -1.51 2.82 -9.13
C ALA A 58 -2.06 3.60 -10.33
N ASN A 59 -2.30 4.90 -10.16
CA ASN A 59 -2.82 5.78 -11.22
C ASN A 59 -1.84 6.00 -12.38
N LYS A 60 -0.55 5.73 -12.20
CA LYS A 60 0.50 5.90 -13.22
C LYS A 60 0.73 4.64 -14.06
N ILE A 61 0.14 3.51 -13.69
CA ILE A 61 0.20 2.25 -14.44
C ILE A 61 -0.92 2.27 -15.47
#